data_AF-A0A9K3LNG4-F1
#
_entry.id   AF-A0A9K3LNG4-F1
#
_cell.length_a   1.000
_cell.length_b   1.000
_cell.length_c   1.000
_cell.angle_alpha   90.00
_cell.angle_beta   90.00
_cell.angle_gamma   90.00
#
_symmetry.space_group_name_H-M   'P 1'
#
loop_
_entity.id
_entity.type
_entity.pdbx_description
1 polymer ?
#
loop_
_entity_poly.entity_id
_entity_poly.type
_entity_poly.pdbx_seq_one_letter_code
_entity_poly.pdbx_strand_id
1 'polypeptide(L)'
;MGATPSSTSRAVSSTSMSSTTKYPIVGPNDIMSKKRHGSSNGPVQEELRWHVSRKKADNICNFNRHFAEPSGSAFKNQKYLDEFKNAKANGVTMKFYDSVTGVLLFEAPKSRSHDAFERESRLHGWPSFRDDEVNWENVRCLKNGECVSLTGTHLGHNLPDRNGNRYCINLVSIAGHPVESKA
;
A
#
# COMPACT_ATOMS: atom_id res chain seq x y z
N MET A 1 -14.01 4.64 -69.55
CA MET A 1 -14.67 5.67 -68.73
C MET A 1 -15.29 4.90 -67.56
N GLY A 2 -14.62 4.69 -66.42
CA GLY A 2 -14.43 5.68 -65.34
C GLY A 2 -15.78 5.91 -64.66
N ALA A 3 -16.08 5.59 -63.40
CA ALA A 3 -15.26 5.39 -62.22
C ALA A 3 -16.03 4.58 -61.13
N THR A 4 -15.30 3.90 -60.23
CA THR A 4 -15.68 3.67 -58.82
C THR A 4 -15.41 4.96 -58.00
N PRO A 5 -15.66 5.10 -56.68
CA PRO A 5 -16.18 4.17 -55.66
C PRO A 5 -17.24 4.81 -54.72
N SER A 6 -17.69 4.11 -53.67
CA SER A 6 -17.40 4.55 -52.28
C SER A 6 -18.14 3.70 -51.24
N SER A 7 -17.32 3.11 -50.36
CA SER A 7 -17.68 2.36 -49.17
C SER A 7 -18.25 3.29 -48.10
N THR A 8 -19.43 3.00 -47.57
CA THR A 8 -19.96 3.73 -46.40
C THR A 8 -19.51 3.01 -45.13
N SER A 9 -18.42 3.49 -44.55
CA SER A 9 -17.92 3.07 -43.24
C SER A 9 -18.87 3.56 -42.14
N ARG A 10 -19.41 2.63 -41.34
CA ARG A 10 -20.05 2.97 -40.05
C ARG A 10 -18.95 3.43 -39.10
N ALA A 11 -18.90 4.73 -38.83
CA ALA A 11 -18.08 5.28 -37.76
C ALA A 11 -18.59 4.73 -36.42
N VAL A 12 -17.83 3.81 -35.83
CA VAL A 12 -18.00 3.44 -34.43
C VAL A 12 -17.43 4.60 -33.63
N SER A 13 -18.29 5.43 -33.04
CA SER A 13 -17.86 6.45 -32.10
C SER A 13 -17.29 5.75 -30.87
N SER A 14 -15.97 5.58 -30.84
CA SER A 14 -15.22 5.21 -29.65
C SER A 14 -15.13 6.43 -28.76
N THR A 15 -16.14 6.65 -27.92
CA THR A 15 -16.02 7.58 -26.81
C THR A 15 -15.02 6.99 -25.83
N SER A 16 -13.76 7.44 -25.91
CA SER A 16 -12.77 7.17 -24.88
C SER A 16 -13.21 7.88 -23.60
N MET A 17 -13.89 7.16 -22.71
CA MET A 17 -14.02 7.61 -21.33
C MET A 17 -12.63 7.57 -20.71
N SER A 18 -12.02 8.75 -20.62
CA SER A 18 -10.92 9.00 -19.69
C SER A 18 -11.46 8.75 -18.29
N SER A 19 -11.26 7.53 -17.78
CA SER A 19 -11.41 7.25 -16.36
C SER A 19 -10.31 8.03 -15.65
N THR A 20 -10.65 9.20 -15.14
CA THR A 20 -9.85 9.85 -14.11
C THR A 20 -9.88 8.91 -12.90
N THR A 21 -8.84 8.08 -12.78
CA THR A 21 -8.70 7.19 -11.64
C THR A 21 -8.62 8.05 -10.38
N LYS A 22 -9.60 7.89 -9.48
CA LYS A 22 -9.66 8.55 -8.17
C LYS A 22 -8.39 8.32 -7.33
N TYR A 23 -7.66 7.25 -7.63
CA TYR A 23 -6.52 6.76 -6.87
C TYR A 23 -5.28 6.55 -7.76
N PRO A 24 -4.06 6.64 -7.18
CA PRO A 24 -3.79 6.99 -5.79
C PRO A 24 -4.09 8.46 -5.48
N ILE A 25 -4.42 8.78 -4.22
CA ILE A 25 -4.42 10.18 -3.80
C ILE A 25 -2.98 10.65 -3.72
N VAL A 26 -2.59 11.56 -4.61
CA VAL A 26 -1.23 12.11 -4.67
C VAL A 26 -1.06 13.20 -3.61
N GLY A 27 -0.12 13.00 -2.69
CA GLY A 27 0.26 13.98 -1.67
C GLY A 27 1.45 14.85 -2.10
N PRO A 28 1.66 16.01 -1.45
CA PRO A 28 2.85 16.81 -1.66
C PRO A 28 4.12 16.10 -1.16
N ASN A 29 5.26 16.38 -1.81
CA ASN A 29 6.54 15.75 -1.48
C ASN A 29 7.05 16.12 -0.07
N ASP A 30 6.56 17.21 0.51
CA ASP A 30 6.96 17.70 1.83
C ASP A 30 6.46 16.82 3.00
N ILE A 31 5.50 15.93 2.75
CA ILE A 31 5.12 14.85 3.70
C ILE A 31 6.37 14.08 4.13
N MET A 32 7.34 13.89 3.24
CA MET A 32 8.59 13.17 3.53
C MET A 32 9.80 14.09 3.72
N SER A 33 9.59 15.40 3.87
CA SER A 33 10.66 16.33 4.29
C SER A 33 11.20 15.93 5.66
N LYS A 34 12.47 16.29 5.88
CA LYS A 34 13.16 16.07 7.16
C LYS A 34 12.36 16.70 8.31
N LYS A 35 12.14 15.92 9.36
CA LYS A 35 11.49 16.29 10.62
C LYS A 35 12.41 15.94 11.79
N ARG A 36 11.87 15.85 13.00
CA ARG A 36 12.61 15.55 14.23
C ARG A 36 13.32 14.19 14.18
N HIS A 37 12.73 13.18 13.55
CA HIS A 37 13.28 11.82 13.46
C HIS A 37 13.21 11.30 12.02
N GLY A 38 14.17 11.72 11.19
CA GLY A 38 14.17 11.36 9.77
C GLY A 38 13.03 12.06 9.03
N SER A 39 12.15 11.32 8.36
CA SER A 39 10.96 11.83 7.69
C SER A 39 9.73 11.96 8.59
N SER A 40 9.76 11.48 9.84
CA SER A 40 8.64 11.57 10.78
C SER A 40 9.01 12.33 12.08
N ASN A 41 8.03 12.50 12.97
CA ASN A 41 8.23 13.22 14.23
C ASN A 41 8.89 12.38 15.34
N GLY A 42 8.94 11.05 15.21
CA GLY A 42 9.43 10.16 16.25
C GLY A 42 9.82 8.77 15.73
N PRO A 43 10.48 7.95 16.58
CA PRO A 43 10.81 6.59 16.20
C PRO A 43 9.54 5.74 16.07
N VAL A 44 9.69 4.54 15.51
CA VAL A 44 8.66 3.50 15.62
C VAL A 44 8.33 3.20 17.08
N GLN A 45 7.11 2.69 17.32
CA GLN A 45 6.65 2.20 18.62
C GLN A 45 7.67 1.24 19.25
N GLU A 46 7.73 1.21 20.58
CA GLU A 46 8.67 0.35 21.31
C GLU A 46 8.40 -1.14 21.04
N GLU A 47 7.13 -1.53 21.11
CA GLU A 47 6.67 -2.86 20.73
C GLU A 47 5.97 -2.80 19.38
N LEU A 48 6.31 -3.73 18.50
CA LEU A 48 5.69 -3.88 17.19
C LEU A 48 5.08 -5.28 17.07
N ARG A 49 3.95 -5.36 16.37
CA ARG A 49 3.29 -6.61 16.04
C ARG A 49 4.24 -7.54 15.29
N TRP A 50 3.98 -8.82 15.45
CA TRP A 50 4.71 -9.90 14.79
C TRP A 50 6.22 -9.95 15.10
N HIS A 51 6.66 -9.29 16.17
CA HIS A 51 8.04 -9.29 16.65
C HIS A 51 9.04 -8.89 15.54
N VAL A 52 8.64 -7.95 14.69
CA VAL A 52 9.53 -7.41 13.67
C VAL A 52 10.66 -6.62 14.34
N SER A 53 11.83 -6.55 13.70
CA SER A 53 12.97 -5.82 14.27
C SER A 53 12.69 -4.32 14.35
N ARG A 54 12.58 -3.79 15.57
CA ARG A 54 12.37 -2.36 15.81
C ARG A 54 13.45 -1.49 15.14
N LYS A 55 14.72 -1.88 15.24
CA LYS A 55 15.84 -1.16 14.59
C LYS A 55 15.66 -1.10 13.07
N LYS A 56 15.28 -2.21 12.45
CA LYS A 56 15.04 -2.27 11.01
C LYS A 56 13.82 -1.43 10.61
N ALA A 57 12.73 -1.55 11.39
CA ALA A 57 11.52 -0.78 11.22
C ALA A 57 11.81 0.73 11.28
N ASP A 58 12.57 1.18 12.29
CA ASP A 58 12.92 2.59 12.45
C ASP A 58 13.72 3.12 11.25
N ASN A 59 14.72 2.36 10.80
CA ASN A 59 15.50 2.73 9.62
C ASN A 59 14.63 2.83 8.37
N ILE A 60 13.76 1.85 8.13
CA ILE A 60 12.90 1.80 6.94
C ILE A 60 11.83 2.89 6.98
N CYS A 61 11.17 3.08 8.12
CA CYS A 61 10.10 4.05 8.27
C CYS A 61 10.59 5.50 8.13
N ASN A 62 11.77 5.81 8.68
CA ASN A 62 12.18 7.19 8.95
C ASN A 62 13.39 7.65 8.13
N PHE A 63 14.27 6.74 7.71
CA PHE A 63 15.59 7.11 7.17
C PHE A 63 15.89 6.54 5.79
N ASN A 64 15.03 5.69 5.24
CA ASN A 64 15.22 5.05 3.95
C ASN A 64 14.00 5.25 3.04
N ARG A 65 14.22 5.92 1.91
CA ARG A 65 13.19 6.23 0.90
C ARG A 65 13.38 5.50 -0.43
N HIS A 66 14.43 4.70 -0.56
CA HIS A 66 14.82 4.10 -1.84
C HIS A 66 14.78 2.57 -1.84
N PHE A 67 14.89 1.94 -0.66
CA PHE A 67 14.90 0.48 -0.55
C PHE A 67 13.75 -0.04 0.29
N ALA A 68 13.19 -1.17 -0.12
CA ALA A 68 12.22 -1.92 0.67
C ALA A 68 12.92 -2.98 1.54
N GLU A 69 12.16 -3.61 2.42
CA GLU A 69 12.54 -4.89 3.00
C GLU A 69 12.83 -5.92 1.90
N PRO A 70 13.70 -6.91 2.14
CA PRO A 70 13.94 -7.97 1.17
C PRO A 70 12.63 -8.65 0.73
N SER A 71 12.47 -8.84 -0.58
CA SER A 71 11.32 -9.54 -1.16
C SER A 71 11.14 -10.90 -0.48
N GLY A 72 9.90 -11.21 -0.12
CA GLY A 72 9.50 -12.45 0.53
C GLY A 72 9.72 -12.51 2.04
N SER A 73 10.39 -11.51 2.64
CA SER A 73 10.69 -11.52 4.09
C SER A 73 9.44 -11.55 4.97
N ALA A 74 8.35 -10.89 4.57
CA ALA A 74 7.08 -10.93 5.28
C ALA A 74 6.55 -12.36 5.44
N PHE A 75 6.72 -13.22 4.43
CA PHE A 75 6.23 -14.60 4.43
C PHE A 75 7.16 -15.59 5.13
N LYS A 76 8.23 -15.09 5.77
CA LYS A 76 9.04 -15.85 6.74
C LYS A 76 8.63 -15.54 8.18
N ASN A 77 7.75 -14.56 8.40
CA ASN A 77 7.28 -14.18 9.72
C ASN A 77 6.04 -15.03 10.11
N GLN A 78 6.24 -16.01 10.99
CA GLN A 78 5.16 -16.92 11.40
C GLN A 78 4.03 -16.19 12.14
N LYS A 79 4.34 -15.16 12.95
CA LYS A 79 3.31 -14.41 13.69
C LYS A 79 2.37 -13.64 12.75
N TYR A 80 2.92 -13.06 11.69
CA TYR A 80 2.13 -12.42 10.65
C TYR A 80 1.25 -13.45 9.92
N LEU A 81 1.83 -14.59 9.53
CA LEU A 81 1.11 -15.65 8.84
C LEU A 81 0.01 -16.31 9.69
N ASP A 82 0.26 -16.51 10.98
CA ASP A 82 -0.71 -17.05 11.92
C ASP A 82 -1.91 -16.11 12.09
N GLU A 83 -1.65 -14.81 12.22
CA GLU A 83 -2.73 -13.83 12.31
C GLU A 83 -3.52 -13.75 11.01
N PHE A 84 -2.85 -13.76 9.85
CA PHE A 84 -3.52 -13.80 8.55
C PHE A 84 -4.38 -15.06 8.39
N LYS A 85 -3.86 -16.23 8.80
CA LYS A 85 -4.60 -17.50 8.80
C LYS A 85 -5.83 -17.44 9.71
N ASN A 86 -5.70 -16.83 10.88
CA ASN A 86 -6.82 -16.63 11.80
C ASN A 86 -7.88 -15.69 11.20
N ALA A 87 -7.47 -14.58 10.60
CA ALA A 87 -8.40 -13.67 9.91
C ALA A 87 -9.16 -14.39 8.78
N LYS A 88 -8.43 -15.17 7.96
CA LYS A 88 -9.00 -16.02 6.91
C LYS A 88 -10.00 -17.04 7.45
N ALA A 89 -9.65 -17.76 8.52
CA ALA A 89 -10.52 -18.78 9.11
C ALA A 89 -11.83 -18.21 9.67
N ASN A 90 -11.80 -16.95 10.13
CA ASN A 90 -12.96 -16.25 10.66
C ASN A 90 -13.70 -15.40 9.61
N GLY A 91 -13.22 -15.36 8.36
CA GLY A 91 -13.81 -14.55 7.30
C GLY A 91 -13.77 -13.04 7.55
N VAL A 92 -12.82 -12.57 8.37
CA VAL A 92 -12.66 -11.15 8.72
C VAL A 92 -11.46 -10.52 8.03
N THR A 93 -11.51 -9.20 7.85
CA THR A 93 -10.37 -8.42 7.38
C THR A 93 -9.29 -8.31 8.45
N MET A 94 -8.05 -8.12 8.00
CA MET A 94 -6.90 -7.83 8.84
C MET A 94 -6.58 -6.34 8.75
N LYS A 95 -6.38 -5.69 9.91
CA LYS A 95 -6.03 -4.27 10.02
C LYS A 95 -4.54 -4.08 10.21
N PHE A 96 -3.99 -3.09 9.55
CA PHE A 96 -2.56 -2.78 9.44
C PHE A 96 -2.31 -1.34 9.86
N TYR A 97 -1.44 -1.14 10.86
CA TYR A 97 -1.27 0.16 11.51
C TYR A 97 0.16 0.70 11.33
N ASP A 98 0.27 2.01 11.20
CA ASP A 98 1.55 2.72 11.09
C ASP A 98 2.46 2.36 12.27
N SER A 99 3.67 1.91 11.98
CA SER A 99 4.62 1.50 13.02
C SER A 99 5.17 2.68 13.82
N VAL A 100 5.02 3.91 13.33
CA VAL A 100 5.38 5.15 14.06
C VAL A 100 4.22 5.62 14.93
N THR A 101 3.02 5.70 14.38
CA THR A 101 1.90 6.42 15.03
C THR A 101 0.78 5.53 15.52
N GLY A 102 0.67 4.29 15.01
CA GLY A 102 -0.42 3.37 15.31
C GLY A 102 -1.74 3.69 14.61
N VAL A 103 -1.78 4.64 13.68
CA VAL A 103 -2.99 4.95 12.90
C VAL A 103 -3.28 3.84 11.89
N LEU A 104 -4.56 3.61 11.58
CA LEU A 104 -4.96 2.60 10.59
C LEU A 104 -4.53 3.05 9.18
N LEU A 105 -3.72 2.24 8.52
CA LEU A 105 -3.22 2.51 7.15
C LEU A 105 -3.90 1.62 6.11
N PHE A 106 -4.09 0.34 6.42
CA PHE A 106 -4.70 -0.61 5.49
C PHE A 106 -5.63 -1.58 6.20
N GLU A 107 -6.61 -2.09 5.45
CA GLU A 107 -7.51 -3.15 5.88
C GLU A 107 -7.80 -4.08 4.71
N ALA A 108 -7.35 -5.33 4.82
CA ALA A 108 -7.38 -6.27 3.71
C ALA A 108 -7.70 -7.72 4.17
N PRO A 109 -8.28 -8.55 3.30
CA PRO A 109 -8.70 -8.23 1.93
C PRO A 109 -10.02 -7.44 1.86
N LYS A 110 -10.21 -6.63 0.81
CA LYS A 110 -11.51 -6.03 0.43
C LYS A 110 -11.79 -6.27 -1.05
N SER A 111 -13.05 -6.50 -1.39
CA SER A 111 -13.50 -6.85 -2.75
C SER A 111 -12.76 -8.03 -3.42
N ARG A 112 -12.06 -8.86 -2.63
CA ARG A 112 -11.38 -10.09 -3.04
C ARG A 112 -11.28 -11.06 -1.86
N SER A 113 -10.95 -12.32 -2.14
CA SER A 113 -10.75 -13.32 -1.09
C SER A 113 -9.38 -13.20 -0.42
N HIS A 114 -9.23 -13.76 0.78
CA HIS A 114 -7.92 -13.91 1.44
C HIS A 114 -6.91 -14.64 0.56
N ASP A 115 -7.33 -15.68 -0.16
CA ASP A 115 -6.46 -16.41 -1.08
C ASP A 115 -5.95 -15.55 -2.23
N ALA A 116 -6.80 -14.65 -2.76
CA ALA A 116 -6.38 -13.72 -3.79
C ALA A 116 -5.38 -12.70 -3.25
N PHE A 117 -5.61 -12.14 -2.05
CA PHE A 117 -4.68 -11.24 -1.38
C PHE A 117 -3.33 -11.91 -1.09
N GLU A 118 -3.35 -13.11 -0.51
CA GLU A 118 -2.12 -13.84 -0.16
C GLU A 118 -1.32 -14.22 -1.40
N ARG A 119 -1.99 -14.74 -2.43
CA ARG A 119 -1.34 -15.12 -3.70
C ARG A 119 -0.66 -13.92 -4.35
N GLU A 120 -1.35 -12.79 -4.46
CA GLU A 120 -0.79 -11.57 -5.04
C GLU A 120 0.39 -11.05 -4.20
N SER A 121 0.23 -11.01 -2.88
CA SER A 121 1.28 -10.56 -1.98
C SER A 121 2.53 -11.46 -2.07
N ARG A 122 2.36 -12.79 -2.14
CA ARG A 122 3.47 -13.74 -2.30
C ARG A 122 4.15 -13.63 -3.66
N LEU A 123 3.38 -13.47 -4.73
CA LEU A 123 3.89 -13.29 -6.09
C LEU A 123 4.83 -12.10 -6.19
N HIS A 124 4.48 -11.00 -5.52
CA HIS A 124 5.27 -9.77 -5.56
C HIS A 124 6.28 -9.64 -4.43
N GLY A 125 6.15 -10.42 -3.37
CA GLY A 125 7.13 -10.48 -2.27
C GLY A 125 6.84 -9.56 -1.08
N TRP A 126 5.76 -8.79 -1.12
CA TRP A 126 5.33 -7.91 -0.03
C TRP A 126 3.80 -7.95 0.10
N PRO A 127 3.23 -7.71 1.30
CA PRO A 127 1.83 -7.34 1.44
C PRO A 127 1.44 -6.31 0.37
N SER A 128 0.52 -6.70 -0.52
CA SER A 128 0.18 -5.96 -1.72
C SER A 128 -1.28 -5.55 -1.67
N PHE A 129 -1.54 -4.26 -1.51
CA PHE A 129 -2.89 -3.72 -1.32
C PHE A 129 -3.46 -3.12 -2.61
N ARG A 130 -4.79 -3.13 -2.74
CA ARG A 130 -5.55 -2.46 -3.80
C ARG A 130 -6.28 -1.23 -3.25
N ASP A 131 -6.81 -0.40 -4.16
CA ASP A 131 -7.35 0.94 -3.84
C ASP A 131 -8.37 0.98 -2.69
N ASP A 132 -9.23 -0.04 -2.57
CA ASP A 132 -10.28 -0.13 -1.54
C ASP A 132 -9.78 -0.66 -0.18
N GLU A 133 -8.57 -1.21 -0.15
CA GLU A 133 -7.89 -1.71 1.05
C GLU A 133 -7.02 -0.64 1.73
N VAL A 134 -6.83 0.52 1.07
CA VAL A 134 -6.06 1.66 1.60
C VAL A 134 -6.95 2.60 2.39
N ASN A 135 -6.54 2.96 3.61
CA ASN A 135 -7.14 4.08 4.33
C ASN A 135 -6.60 5.41 3.78
N TRP A 136 -7.29 5.95 2.80
CA TRP A 136 -6.96 7.23 2.16
C TRP A 136 -7.12 8.45 3.08
N GLU A 137 -7.63 8.32 4.31
CA GLU A 137 -7.52 9.39 5.30
C GLU A 137 -6.09 9.53 5.82
N ASN A 138 -5.32 8.44 5.86
CA ASN A 138 -3.98 8.40 6.47
C ASN A 138 -2.84 8.12 5.47
N VAL A 139 -3.13 7.69 4.25
CA VAL A 139 -2.13 7.28 3.25
C VAL A 139 -2.13 8.21 2.04
N ARG A 140 -0.94 8.50 1.49
CA ARG A 140 -0.76 9.18 0.20
C ARG A 140 0.27 8.43 -0.64
N CYS A 141 0.22 8.64 -1.96
CA CYS A 141 1.36 8.37 -2.81
C CYS A 141 2.02 9.69 -3.22
N LEU A 142 3.34 9.70 -3.35
CA LEU A 142 4.06 10.79 -3.95
C LEU A 142 4.11 10.62 -5.48
N LYS A 143 4.48 11.67 -6.20
CA LYS A 143 4.55 11.65 -7.68
C LYS A 143 5.47 10.56 -8.24
N ASN A 144 6.49 10.16 -7.49
CA ASN A 144 7.43 9.09 -7.85
C ASN A 144 6.91 7.67 -7.52
N GLY A 145 5.67 7.55 -7.03
CA GLY A 145 5.08 6.27 -6.62
C GLY A 145 5.38 5.85 -5.18
N GLU A 146 6.17 6.60 -4.42
CA GLU A 146 6.41 6.30 -3.00
C GLU A 146 5.09 6.36 -2.20
N CYS A 147 4.77 5.31 -1.47
CA CYS A 147 3.59 5.23 -0.61
C CYS A 147 3.98 5.57 0.83
N VAL A 148 3.26 6.52 1.43
CA VAL A 148 3.63 7.15 2.70
C VAL A 148 2.42 7.37 3.59
N SER A 149 2.63 7.40 4.92
CA SER A 149 1.62 7.94 5.83
C SER A 149 1.66 9.46 5.84
N LEU A 150 0.55 10.11 6.21
CA LEU A 150 0.48 11.58 6.31
C LEU A 150 1.49 12.16 7.32
N THR A 151 1.94 11.38 8.29
CA THR A 151 2.92 11.80 9.30
C THR A 151 4.37 11.61 8.84
N GLY A 152 4.58 11.10 7.62
CA GLY A 152 5.91 10.95 7.01
C GLY A 152 6.57 9.60 7.24
N THR A 153 5.79 8.55 7.52
CA THR A 153 6.30 7.17 7.55
C THR A 153 6.44 6.65 6.12
N HIS A 154 7.63 6.17 5.73
CA HIS A 154 7.81 5.42 4.49
C HIS A 154 7.15 4.04 4.60
N LEU A 155 6.18 3.76 3.73
CA LEU A 155 5.42 2.51 3.75
C LEU A 155 5.91 1.55 2.66
N GLY A 156 6.18 2.06 1.47
CA GLY A 156 6.57 1.26 0.32
C GLY A 156 6.31 2.01 -0.98
N HIS A 157 5.79 1.33 -2.00
CA HIS A 157 5.57 1.95 -3.32
C HIS A 157 4.28 1.45 -4.00
N ASN A 158 3.62 2.35 -4.72
CA ASN A 158 2.64 2.00 -5.73
C ASN A 158 3.37 1.53 -6.99
N LEU A 159 3.11 0.28 -7.40
CA LEU A 159 3.67 -0.38 -8.57
C LEU A 159 2.54 -0.92 -9.44
N PRO A 160 1.83 -0.04 -10.18
CA PRO A 160 0.66 -0.43 -10.96
C PRO A 160 0.93 -1.58 -11.92
N ASP A 161 -0.08 -2.40 -12.13
CA ASP A 161 -0.07 -3.51 -13.08
C ASP A 161 -1.33 -3.46 -13.97
N ARG A 162 -1.57 -4.53 -14.73
CA ARG A 162 -2.74 -4.61 -15.63
C ARG A 162 -4.09 -4.54 -14.89
N ASN A 163 -4.11 -4.74 -13.57
CA ASN A 163 -5.31 -4.70 -12.74
C ASN A 163 -5.45 -3.36 -11.99
N GLY A 164 -4.59 -2.37 -12.28
CA GLY A 164 -4.61 -1.05 -11.66
C GLY A 164 -3.50 -0.85 -10.64
N ASN A 165 -3.72 0.05 -9.68
CA ASN A 165 -2.73 0.33 -8.63
C ASN A 165 -2.45 -0.90 -7.77
N ARG A 166 -1.21 -1.03 -7.31
CA ARG A 166 -0.79 -2.09 -6.40
C ARG A 166 0.25 -1.56 -5.43
N TYR A 167 -0.12 -1.46 -4.17
CA TYR A 167 0.73 -0.88 -3.15
C TYR A 167 1.54 -1.99 -2.48
N CYS A 168 2.82 -2.14 -2.86
CA CYS A 168 3.77 -3.02 -2.21
C CYS A 168 4.28 -2.36 -0.93
N ILE A 169 3.94 -2.92 0.24
CA ILE A 169 4.22 -2.30 1.52
C ILE A 169 5.17 -3.15 2.37
N ASN A 170 6.13 -2.49 3.01
CA ASN A 170 7.02 -3.10 3.98
C ASN A 170 6.23 -3.60 5.20
N LEU A 171 6.42 -4.85 5.59
CA LEU A 171 5.73 -5.41 6.76
C LEU A 171 6.09 -4.62 8.02
N VAL A 172 7.36 -4.24 8.15
CA VAL A 172 7.85 -3.45 9.29
C VAL A 172 7.25 -2.05 9.40
N SER A 173 6.68 -1.50 8.32
CA SER A 173 6.06 -0.16 8.35
C SER A 173 4.59 -0.21 8.78
N ILE A 174 3.98 -1.40 8.76
CA ILE A 174 2.57 -1.64 9.08
C ILE A 174 2.35 -2.57 10.27
N ALA A 175 3.38 -2.74 11.09
CA ALA A 175 3.41 -3.59 12.28
C ALA A 175 3.08 -2.80 13.56
N GLY A 176 2.54 -1.58 13.47
CA GLY A 176 2.12 -0.84 14.65
C GLY A 176 0.99 -1.51 15.42
N HIS A 177 0.92 -1.24 16.71
CA HIS A 177 -0.28 -1.43 17.50
C HIS A 177 -1.22 -0.24 17.30
N PRO A 178 -2.55 -0.47 17.28
CA PRO A 178 -3.50 0.62 17.25
C PRO A 178 -3.30 1.52 18.46
N VAL A 179 -3.21 2.82 18.23
CA VAL A 179 -3.40 3.82 19.28
C VAL A 179 -4.82 4.33 19.12
N GLU A 180 -5.58 4.42 20.21
CA GLU A 180 -6.91 5.05 20.15
C GLU A 180 -6.75 6.45 19.54
N SER A 181 -7.46 6.71 18.44
CA SER A 181 -7.53 8.05 17.90
C SER A 181 -8.13 8.92 19.00
N LYS A 182 -7.40 9.94 19.47
CA LYS A 182 -8.05 11.02 20.22
C LYS A 182 -9.16 11.57 19.31
N ALA A 183 -10.40 11.39 19.75
CA ALA A 183 -11.57 12.03 19.17
C ALA A 183 -11.39 13.56 19.17
#